data_AF-A0AAW5N157-F1
#
_entry.id   AF-A0AAW5N157-F1
#
_cell.length_a   1.000
_cell.length_b   1.000
_cell.length_c   1.000
_cell.angle_alpha   90.00
_cell.angle_beta   90.00
_cell.angle_gamma   90.00
#
_symmetry.space_group_name_H-M   'P 1'
#
loop_
_entity.id
_entity.type
_entity.pdbx_description
1 polymer ?
#
loop_
_entity_poly.entity_id
_entity_poly.type
_entity_poly.pdbx_seq_one_letter_code
_entity_poly.pdbx_strand_id
1 'polypeptide(L)'
;MRNFRRLYLGMILSLFCGLSLGKPYEKIVLKNGTELEGYISIQYPGKKVTFMSEKAMVYLTSSVVESISSYDSEWSALPSEWQHWADENPASVKTVGGKKYLTLSDIVMRTEPDQPDTLVAKKDSVDPYRNIREVPPRGVKILEKGAVIKYLDFAKTFYDIPWEDILMIKRYERSALDLTGVIDVVELCSGNVLEGQIIEQLPGKQVRLLGNDGIVEVIDLKQIAVQKKKKLNPNQPLSEQSPLLEIVCTKQGKKITGVIVEQTYNRSDGDFLLIEEKGKTVKENSGNVVEIRKIPNPDYRFLTDLLVKKDEIWINRQKGEKALVDEEESVMIVNEKSVPVTVELRHAQDTLTVEQQDNIDNRDIILLKLTQIEIKKRGECHAFTYEDLVTQGSRPFEVEVSKNQTLKMLYTIGEGHYILYKPKEKTAVYLIARTSDSASHKKYKD
;
A
#
# COMPACT_ATOMS: atom_id res chain seq x y z
N MET A 1 -16.25 -38.85 10.12
CA MET A 1 -14.85 -38.38 9.92
C MET A 1 -14.57 -37.67 8.58
N ARG A 2 -15.41 -37.80 7.54
CA ARG A 2 -15.21 -37.14 6.22
C ARG A 2 -15.53 -35.62 6.20
N ASN A 3 -16.32 -35.13 7.16
CA ASN A 3 -16.70 -33.70 7.26
C ASN A 3 -15.71 -32.85 8.09
N PHE A 4 -14.83 -33.46 8.89
CA PHE A 4 -13.84 -32.73 9.69
C PHE A 4 -12.66 -32.21 8.85
N ARG A 5 -12.33 -32.90 7.74
CA ARG A 5 -11.35 -32.41 6.75
C ARG A 5 -11.83 -31.19 5.96
N ARG A 6 -13.16 -30.97 5.86
CA ARG A 6 -13.72 -29.77 5.21
C ARG A 6 -13.60 -28.51 6.07
N LEU A 7 -13.42 -28.64 7.38
CA LEU A 7 -13.29 -27.49 8.29
C LEU A 7 -11.84 -26.97 8.43
N TYR A 8 -10.82 -27.82 8.21
CA TYR A 8 -9.42 -27.36 8.12
C TYR A 8 -9.11 -26.62 6.82
N LEU A 9 -9.99 -26.75 5.81
CA LEU A 9 -10.03 -25.92 4.61
C LEU A 9 -10.59 -24.51 4.88
N GLY A 10 -10.85 -24.16 6.15
CA GLY A 10 -11.21 -22.83 6.65
C GLY A 10 -10.02 -22.05 7.23
N MET A 11 -8.77 -22.43 6.91
CA MET A 11 -7.66 -21.50 6.94
C MET A 11 -7.74 -20.72 5.63
N ILE A 12 -8.18 -19.48 5.72
CA ILE A 12 -8.21 -18.64 4.54
C ILE A 12 -6.77 -18.31 4.12
N LEU A 13 -6.56 -18.34 2.80
CA LEU A 13 -5.49 -17.72 1.99
C LEU A 13 -5.26 -16.21 2.28
N SER A 14 -5.66 -15.70 3.45
CA SER A 14 -5.51 -14.29 3.85
C SER A 14 -4.15 -13.99 4.43
N LEU A 15 -3.20 -14.93 4.44
CA LEU A 15 -1.83 -14.72 4.92
C LEU A 15 -1.02 -13.72 4.07
N PHE A 16 -1.63 -12.98 3.13
CA PHE A 16 -0.94 -12.26 2.09
C PHE A 16 -1.45 -10.82 2.10
N CYS A 17 -0.74 -9.92 2.77
CA CYS A 17 -1.03 -8.50 2.69
C CYS A 17 0.27 -7.79 2.30
N GLY A 18 0.20 -6.85 1.34
CA GLY A 18 1.20 -5.86 0.97
C GLY A 18 0.71 -4.47 1.38
N LEU A 19 1.52 -3.58 1.97
CA LEU A 19 1.13 -2.18 2.15
C LEU A 19 1.32 -1.49 0.81
N SER A 20 0.47 -0.51 0.51
CA SER A 20 0.93 0.68 -0.19
C SER A 20 0.13 1.88 0.31
N LEU A 21 0.85 2.93 0.73
CA LEU A 21 0.41 4.33 0.73
C LEU A 21 -0.97 4.64 1.36
N GLY A 22 -1.26 4.14 2.57
CA GLY A 22 -2.46 4.56 3.31
C GLY A 22 -3.79 4.03 2.76
N LYS A 23 -3.77 3.00 1.91
CA LYS A 23 -4.97 2.24 1.57
C LYS A 23 -5.14 1.06 2.54
N PRO A 24 -6.37 0.78 3.02
CA PRO A 24 -6.62 -0.37 3.88
C PRO A 24 -6.24 -1.67 3.17
N TYR A 25 -5.65 -2.63 3.87
CA TYR A 25 -5.04 -3.82 3.28
C TYR A 25 -6.03 -4.72 2.53
N GLU A 26 -7.19 -4.89 3.12
CA GLU A 26 -8.23 -5.81 2.68
C GLU A 26 -9.59 -5.18 2.99
N LYS A 27 -10.60 -5.57 2.21
CA LYS A 27 -12.01 -5.29 2.49
C LYS A 27 -12.73 -6.61 2.75
N ILE A 28 -13.31 -6.76 3.94
CA ILE A 28 -14.28 -7.82 4.22
C ILE A 28 -15.67 -7.29 3.89
N VAL A 29 -16.43 -8.03 3.09
CA VAL A 29 -17.85 -7.80 2.89
C VAL A 29 -18.62 -8.93 3.58
N LEU A 30 -19.54 -8.56 4.46
CA LEU A 30 -20.40 -9.50 5.17
C LEU A 30 -21.69 -9.75 4.39
N LYS A 31 -22.35 -10.88 4.69
CA LYS A 31 -23.63 -11.25 4.04
C LYS A 31 -24.75 -10.24 4.27
N ASN A 32 -24.69 -9.44 5.33
CA ASN A 32 -25.65 -8.37 5.59
C ASN A 32 -25.35 -7.05 4.82
N GLY A 33 -24.29 -7.03 4.01
CA GLY A 33 -23.84 -5.86 3.26
C GLY A 33 -22.80 -4.98 3.97
N THR A 34 -22.48 -5.24 5.24
CA THR A 34 -21.43 -4.51 5.96
C THR A 34 -20.09 -4.67 5.28
N GLU A 35 -19.38 -3.56 5.07
CA GLU A 35 -18.04 -3.52 4.51
C GLU A 35 -17.05 -3.01 5.55
N LEU A 36 -16.00 -3.79 5.79
CA LEU A 36 -14.93 -3.44 6.73
C LEU A 36 -13.63 -3.34 5.96
N GLU A 37 -12.98 -2.18 6.02
CA GLU A 37 -11.71 -1.90 5.38
C GLU A 37 -10.61 -1.83 6.46
N GLY A 38 -9.56 -2.63 6.29
CA GLY A 38 -8.53 -2.84 7.32
C GLY A 38 -7.73 -4.10 7.04
N TYR A 39 -7.42 -4.91 8.06
CA TYR A 39 -6.78 -6.21 7.87
C TYR A 39 -7.28 -7.29 8.84
N ILE A 40 -7.24 -8.55 8.41
CA ILE A 40 -7.44 -9.68 9.32
C ILE A 40 -6.26 -9.76 10.29
N SER A 41 -6.49 -9.41 11.56
CA SER A 41 -5.47 -9.37 12.60
C SER A 41 -5.26 -10.72 13.26
N ILE A 42 -6.31 -11.52 13.39
CA ILE A 42 -6.25 -12.87 13.94
C ILE A 42 -7.12 -13.80 13.12
N GLN A 43 -6.61 -14.99 12.82
CA GLN A 43 -7.38 -16.08 12.25
C GLN A 43 -7.44 -17.22 13.25
N TYR A 44 -8.66 -17.67 13.54
CA TYR A 44 -8.94 -18.94 14.19
C TYR A 44 -9.42 -19.91 13.10
N PRO A 45 -8.54 -20.79 12.58
CA PRO A 45 -8.85 -21.66 11.44
C PRO A 45 -10.18 -22.38 11.59
N GLY A 46 -11.06 -22.23 10.60
CA GLY A 46 -12.38 -22.87 10.57
C GLY A 46 -13.40 -22.36 11.60
N LYS A 47 -13.08 -21.32 12.38
CA LYS A 47 -13.99 -20.73 13.39
C LYS A 47 -14.40 -19.29 13.06
N LYS A 48 -13.47 -18.35 13.21
CA LYS A 48 -13.71 -16.91 13.08
C LYS A 48 -12.42 -16.17 12.72
N VAL A 49 -12.56 -14.91 12.34
CA VAL A 49 -11.46 -13.95 12.27
C VAL A 49 -11.70 -12.81 13.24
N THR A 50 -10.61 -12.23 13.73
CA THR A 50 -10.63 -10.88 14.28
C THR A 50 -10.11 -9.95 13.19
N PHE A 51 -10.91 -8.96 12.82
CA PHE A 51 -10.59 -7.98 11.80
C PHE A 51 -10.33 -6.62 12.45
N MET A 52 -9.16 -6.03 12.22
CA MET A 52 -8.88 -4.66 12.62
C MET A 52 -9.33 -3.73 11.50
N SER A 53 -10.49 -3.10 11.67
CA SER A 53 -11.04 -2.12 10.74
C SER A 53 -10.47 -0.73 11.02
N GLU A 54 -10.21 0.03 9.97
CA GLU A 54 -9.87 1.46 10.01
C GLU A 54 -10.98 2.31 9.38
N LYS A 55 -11.81 1.69 8.54
CA LYS A 55 -13.04 2.29 8.00
C LYS A 55 -14.11 1.21 7.89
N ALA A 56 -15.31 1.48 8.36
CA ALA A 56 -16.43 0.55 8.33
C ALA A 56 -17.67 1.23 7.75
N MET A 57 -18.30 0.58 6.78
CA MET A 57 -19.64 0.87 6.30
C MET A 57 -20.57 -0.20 6.84
N VAL A 58 -21.29 0.11 7.92
CA VAL A 58 -22.07 -0.89 8.66
C VAL A 58 -23.55 -0.76 8.36
N TYR A 59 -24.20 -1.92 8.17
CA TYR A 59 -25.64 -2.04 8.03
C TYR A 59 -26.23 -2.70 9.27
N LEU A 60 -27.17 -2.01 9.92
CA LEU A 60 -27.93 -2.49 11.07
C LEU A 60 -29.41 -2.54 10.73
N THR A 61 -30.13 -3.50 11.30
CA THR A 61 -31.59 -3.42 11.36
C THR A 61 -32.01 -2.39 12.40
N SER A 62 -33.04 -1.59 12.13
CA SER A 62 -33.54 -0.62 13.12
C SER A 62 -33.99 -1.26 14.43
N SER A 63 -34.35 -2.54 14.41
CA SER A 63 -34.71 -3.32 15.60
C SER A 63 -33.60 -3.43 16.64
N VAL A 64 -32.31 -3.38 16.25
CA VAL A 64 -31.19 -3.42 17.20
C VAL A 64 -30.81 -2.07 17.78
N VAL A 65 -31.38 -0.98 17.26
CA VAL A 65 -31.05 0.37 17.69
C VAL A 65 -32.08 0.84 18.72
N GLU A 66 -31.57 1.29 19.87
CA GLU A 66 -32.37 1.87 20.94
C GLU A 66 -32.58 3.37 20.67
N SER A 67 -31.49 4.09 20.43
CA SER A 67 -31.52 5.52 20.14
C SER A 67 -30.32 5.96 19.29
N ILE A 68 -30.47 7.11 18.64
CA ILE A 68 -29.42 7.78 17.88
C ILE A 68 -29.36 9.24 18.33
N SER A 69 -28.20 9.67 18.81
CA SER A 69 -27.95 11.04 19.24
C SER A 69 -27.05 11.73 18.24
N SER A 70 -27.53 12.77 17.55
CA SER A 70 -26.77 13.49 16.52
C SER A 70 -26.26 14.84 17.04
N TYR A 71 -25.04 15.21 16.65
CA TYR A 71 -24.41 16.49 16.99
C TYR A 71 -23.56 17.01 15.84
N ASP A 72 -23.39 18.33 15.77
CA ASP A 72 -22.56 18.98 14.75
C ASP A 72 -21.13 19.18 15.29
N SER A 73 -20.15 18.75 14.51
CA SER A 73 -18.72 18.92 14.80
C SER A 73 -18.09 19.87 13.79
N GLU A 74 -17.32 20.85 14.26
CA GLU A 74 -16.62 21.81 13.38
C GLU A 74 -15.57 21.06 12.55
N TRP A 75 -15.52 21.31 11.25
CA TRP A 75 -14.64 20.62 10.31
C TRP A 75 -13.16 20.66 10.75
N SER A 76 -12.71 21.82 11.23
CA SER A 76 -11.33 22.03 11.70
C SER A 76 -10.96 21.20 12.94
N ALA A 77 -11.95 20.71 13.70
CA ALA A 77 -11.75 19.89 14.88
C ALA A 77 -11.89 18.38 14.60
N LEU A 78 -12.28 18.01 13.38
CA LEU A 78 -12.43 16.61 12.99
C LEU A 78 -11.06 15.95 12.75
N PRO A 79 -10.93 14.64 12.96
CA PRO A 79 -9.82 13.85 12.44
C PRO A 79 -9.68 14.01 10.91
N SER A 80 -8.45 13.83 10.40
CA SER A 80 -8.11 13.97 8.98
C SER A 80 -9.01 13.18 8.03
N GLU A 81 -9.41 11.98 8.43
CA GLU A 81 -10.26 11.06 7.67
C GLU A 81 -11.66 11.66 7.46
N TRP A 82 -12.21 12.27 8.51
CA TRP A 82 -13.48 12.96 8.45
C TRP A 82 -13.40 14.29 7.69
N GLN A 83 -12.28 15.02 7.80
CA GLN A 83 -12.06 16.23 7.01
C GLN A 83 -12.04 15.92 5.51
N HIS A 84 -11.25 14.92 5.11
CA HIS A 84 -11.15 14.45 3.73
C HIS A 84 -12.51 13.98 3.21
N TRP A 85 -13.20 13.11 3.98
CA TRP A 85 -14.52 12.64 3.60
C TRP A 85 -15.52 13.79 3.44
N ALA A 86 -15.50 14.78 4.34
CA ALA A 86 -16.38 15.95 4.27
C ALA A 86 -16.11 16.82 3.02
N ASP A 87 -14.84 17.00 2.64
CA ASP A 87 -14.48 17.76 1.43
C ASP A 87 -14.89 17.02 0.14
N GLU A 88 -14.83 15.69 0.12
CA GLU A 88 -15.34 14.86 -0.98
C GLU A 88 -16.88 14.80 -1.02
N ASN A 89 -17.56 15.11 0.10
CA ASN A 89 -19.01 15.01 0.26
C ASN A 89 -19.62 16.36 0.69
N PRO A 90 -19.51 17.42 -0.13
CA PRO A 90 -19.93 18.77 0.26
C PRO A 90 -21.42 18.88 0.62
N ALA A 91 -22.27 18.03 0.03
CA ALA A 91 -23.70 17.96 0.37
C ALA A 91 -23.98 17.51 1.83
N SER A 92 -23.01 16.86 2.48
CA SER A 92 -23.10 16.42 3.88
C SER A 92 -22.57 17.45 4.88
N VAL A 93 -22.05 18.59 4.40
CA VAL A 93 -21.42 19.65 5.21
C VAL A 93 -22.35 20.85 5.32
N LYS A 94 -22.57 21.32 6.55
CA LYS A 94 -23.32 22.55 6.82
C LYS A 94 -22.35 23.72 6.92
N THR A 95 -22.73 24.88 6.40
CA THR A 95 -21.97 26.12 6.58
C THR A 95 -22.78 27.10 7.43
N VAL A 96 -22.25 27.50 8.58
CA VAL A 96 -22.88 28.45 9.51
C VAL A 96 -21.84 29.48 9.91
N GLY A 97 -22.11 30.77 9.66
CA GLY A 97 -21.18 31.86 10.02
C GLY A 97 -19.80 31.75 9.35
N GLY A 98 -19.73 31.21 8.13
CA GLY A 98 -18.46 30.98 7.41
C GLY A 98 -17.66 29.76 7.86
N LYS A 99 -18.13 29.03 8.87
CA LYS A 99 -17.52 27.78 9.36
C LYS A 99 -18.24 26.55 8.82
N LYS A 100 -17.47 25.50 8.51
CA LYS A 100 -17.96 24.20 8.05
C LYS A 100 -18.22 23.27 9.24
N TYR A 101 -19.33 22.53 9.20
CA TYR A 101 -19.71 21.55 10.21
C TYR A 101 -20.16 20.23 9.57
N LEU A 102 -19.82 19.12 10.22
CA LEU A 102 -20.30 17.78 9.88
C LEU A 102 -21.19 17.23 11.00
N THR A 103 -22.39 16.78 10.67
CA THR A 103 -23.25 16.06 11.62
C THR A 103 -22.76 14.62 11.80
N LEU A 104 -22.32 14.29 13.00
CA LEU A 104 -21.99 12.94 13.46
C LEU A 104 -23.06 12.44 14.43
N SER A 105 -22.99 11.17 14.81
CA SER A 105 -23.96 10.54 15.71
C SER A 105 -23.33 9.46 16.57
N ASP A 106 -23.89 9.30 17.76
CA ASP A 106 -23.66 8.14 18.62
C ASP A 106 -24.90 7.24 18.56
N ILE A 107 -24.68 5.93 18.46
CA ILE A 107 -25.74 4.92 18.35
C ILE A 107 -25.76 4.10 19.65
N VAL A 108 -26.92 4.04 20.30
CA VAL A 108 -27.15 3.13 21.42
C VAL A 108 -27.83 1.88 20.90
N MET A 109 -27.24 0.73 21.18
CA MET A 109 -27.74 -0.59 20.78
C MET A 109 -28.65 -1.13 21.88
N ARG A 110 -29.75 -1.80 21.51
CA ARG A 110 -30.58 -2.53 22.48
C ARG A 110 -29.78 -3.72 23.01
N THR A 111 -29.63 -3.81 24.32
CA THR A 111 -29.25 -5.06 24.98
C THR A 111 -30.39 -6.07 24.80
N GLU A 112 -30.09 -7.34 24.48
CA GLU A 112 -31.14 -8.35 24.34
C GLU A 112 -32.04 -8.38 25.60
N PRO A 113 -33.37 -8.46 25.46
CA PRO A 113 -34.22 -8.95 26.54
C PRO A 113 -34.01 -10.46 26.69
N ASP A 114 -33.93 -10.95 27.93
CA ASP A 114 -33.96 -12.38 28.26
C ASP A 114 -35.03 -13.10 27.42
N GLN A 115 -34.65 -14.23 26.79
CA GLN A 115 -35.57 -15.05 25.98
C GLN A 115 -36.84 -15.39 26.77
N PRO A 116 -38.05 -15.17 26.22
CA PRO A 116 -39.22 -15.85 26.73
C PRO A 116 -39.14 -17.33 26.33
N ASP A 117 -39.30 -18.22 27.32
CA ASP A 117 -39.52 -19.66 27.16
C ASP A 117 -40.71 -19.89 26.22
N THR A 118 -40.48 -20.08 24.92
CA THR A 118 -41.47 -20.70 24.05
C THR A 118 -40.83 -21.33 22.81
N LEU A 119 -41.08 -22.63 22.68
CA LEU A 119 -40.66 -23.48 21.59
C LEU A 119 -41.32 -23.08 20.24
N VAL A 120 -40.58 -23.38 19.18
CA VAL A 120 -41.00 -23.57 17.77
C VAL A 120 -41.06 -22.34 16.85
N ALA A 121 -39.96 -22.12 16.12
CA ALA A 121 -40.01 -21.74 14.71
C ALA A 121 -38.75 -22.28 13.99
N LYS A 122 -38.95 -22.95 12.85
CA LYS A 122 -37.86 -23.43 11.96
C LYS A 122 -36.99 -22.25 11.53
N LYS A 123 -35.70 -22.31 11.84
CA LYS A 123 -34.71 -21.25 11.61
C LYS A 123 -33.96 -21.50 10.29
N ASP A 124 -34.55 -21.11 9.17
CA ASP A 124 -33.84 -20.91 7.88
C ASP A 124 -33.46 -19.44 7.65
N SER A 125 -33.60 -18.59 8.67
CA SER A 125 -33.04 -17.24 8.68
C SER A 125 -31.68 -17.27 9.38
N VAL A 126 -30.62 -17.02 8.64
CA VAL A 126 -29.31 -16.57 9.17
C VAL A 126 -29.61 -15.54 10.24
N ASP A 127 -29.13 -15.77 11.46
CA ASP A 127 -29.31 -14.87 12.58
C ASP A 127 -28.47 -13.61 12.35
N PRO A 128 -29.05 -12.44 12.01
CA PRO A 128 -28.25 -11.26 11.72
C PRO A 128 -27.66 -10.62 13.00
N TYR A 129 -27.91 -11.20 14.18
CA TYR A 129 -27.69 -10.59 15.50
C TYR A 129 -26.45 -11.06 16.24
N ARG A 130 -25.42 -11.62 15.59
CA ARG A 130 -24.12 -11.71 16.27
C ARG A 130 -23.49 -10.32 16.34
N ASN A 131 -23.53 -9.72 17.53
CA ASN A 131 -22.86 -8.44 17.85
C ASN A 131 -21.43 -8.43 17.30
N ILE A 132 -21.24 -7.77 16.17
CA ILE A 132 -19.93 -7.66 15.52
C ILE A 132 -19.02 -6.69 16.33
N ARG A 133 -19.61 -5.95 17.29
CA ARG A 133 -18.94 -5.01 18.20
C ARG A 133 -19.44 -5.19 19.64
N GLU A 134 -18.51 -5.23 20.59
CA GLU A 134 -18.79 -5.13 22.04
C GLU A 134 -19.07 -3.68 22.48
N VAL A 135 -18.61 -2.69 21.70
CA VAL A 135 -18.70 -1.26 22.05
C VAL A 135 -19.68 -0.52 21.11
N PRO A 136 -20.65 0.23 21.65
CA PRO A 136 -21.59 1.02 20.84
C PRO A 136 -20.88 2.03 19.92
N PRO A 137 -21.35 2.23 18.67
CA PRO A 137 -20.73 3.17 17.73
C PRO A 137 -20.84 4.62 18.22
N ARG A 138 -19.74 5.38 18.15
CA ARG A 138 -19.68 6.81 18.50
C ARG A 138 -19.00 7.61 17.41
N GLY A 139 -19.46 8.85 17.20
CA GLY A 139 -18.89 9.76 16.21
C GLY A 139 -19.02 9.25 14.77
N VAL A 140 -20.10 8.51 14.48
CA VAL A 140 -20.34 7.92 13.15
C VAL A 140 -21.19 8.84 12.27
N LYS A 141 -21.06 8.70 10.95
CA LYS A 141 -21.95 9.38 10.01
C LYS A 141 -23.09 8.47 9.59
N ILE A 142 -24.32 8.82 9.95
CA ILE A 142 -25.51 8.13 9.42
C ILE A 142 -25.72 8.51 7.96
N LEU A 143 -25.90 7.50 7.10
CA LEU A 143 -26.10 7.65 5.65
C LEU A 143 -27.51 7.23 5.22
N GLU A 144 -28.09 6.24 5.88
CA GLU A 144 -29.47 5.77 5.62
C GLU A 144 -30.20 5.57 6.95
N LYS A 145 -31.49 5.91 7.00
CA LYS A 145 -32.38 5.73 8.17
C LYS A 145 -33.70 5.13 7.70
N GLY A 146 -34.34 4.33 8.55
CA GLY A 146 -35.62 3.66 8.26
C GLY A 146 -35.60 2.24 8.78
N ALA A 147 -36.06 1.28 7.97
CA ALA A 147 -36.01 -0.14 8.32
C ALA A 147 -34.57 -0.63 8.55
N VAL A 148 -33.62 -0.08 7.78
CA VAL A 148 -32.18 -0.29 7.89
C VAL A 148 -31.53 1.03 8.28
N ILE A 149 -30.48 0.94 9.10
CA ILE A 149 -29.60 2.05 9.43
C ILE A 149 -28.23 1.72 8.84
N LYS A 150 -27.75 2.61 7.97
CA LYS A 150 -26.40 2.54 7.42
C LYS A 150 -25.57 3.66 7.98
N TYR A 151 -24.38 3.33 8.48
CA TYR A 151 -23.44 4.33 8.97
C TYR A 151 -22.01 4.08 8.52
N LEU A 152 -21.28 5.18 8.37
CA LEU A 152 -19.84 5.20 8.14
C LEU A 152 -19.11 5.51 9.44
N ASP A 153 -18.05 4.75 9.70
CA ASP A 153 -17.21 4.89 10.88
C ASP A 153 -15.72 4.80 10.48
N PHE A 154 -14.91 5.73 10.98
CA PHE A 154 -13.45 5.77 10.80
C PHE A 154 -12.68 5.39 12.08
N ALA A 155 -13.38 5.00 13.16
CA ALA A 155 -12.74 4.53 14.37
C ALA A 155 -12.03 3.18 14.12
N LYS A 156 -10.80 3.07 14.61
CA LYS A 156 -10.08 1.79 14.61
C LYS A 156 -10.76 0.81 15.55
N THR A 157 -11.24 -0.31 15.05
CA THR A 157 -12.00 -1.27 15.86
C THR A 157 -11.79 -2.70 15.43
N PHE A 158 -11.74 -3.59 16.41
CA PHE A 158 -11.71 -5.02 16.19
C PHE A 158 -13.11 -5.59 16.07
N TYR A 159 -13.32 -6.42 15.05
CA TYR A 159 -14.56 -7.14 14.79
C TYR A 159 -14.27 -8.62 14.83
N ASP A 160 -14.98 -9.37 15.68
CA ASP A 160 -14.93 -10.83 15.70
C ASP A 160 -16.01 -11.39 14.78
N ILE A 161 -15.58 -11.95 13.65
CA ILE A 161 -16.45 -12.29 12.53
C ILE A 161 -16.38 -13.80 12.28
N PRO A 162 -17.47 -14.55 12.49
CA PRO A 162 -17.57 -15.94 12.06
C PRO A 162 -17.31 -16.08 10.56
N TRP A 163 -16.62 -17.16 10.15
CA TRP A 163 -16.34 -17.39 8.73
C TRP A 163 -17.59 -17.47 7.87
N GLU A 164 -18.67 -18.01 8.45
CA GLU A 164 -19.96 -18.15 7.77
C GLU A 164 -20.64 -16.82 7.46
N ASP A 165 -20.27 -15.73 8.13
CA ASP A 165 -20.88 -14.40 7.91
C ASP A 165 -20.15 -13.60 6.84
N ILE A 166 -18.93 -14.00 6.49
CA ILE A 166 -18.14 -13.37 5.43
C ILE A 166 -18.69 -13.82 4.08
N LEU A 167 -19.15 -12.85 3.30
CA LEU A 167 -19.53 -13.08 1.90
C LEU A 167 -18.28 -13.20 1.04
N MET A 168 -17.35 -12.25 1.20
CA MET A 168 -16.13 -12.17 0.41
C MET A 168 -15.06 -11.31 1.07
N ILE A 169 -13.82 -11.54 0.65
CA ILE A 169 -12.65 -10.74 1.01
C ILE A 169 -12.07 -10.18 -0.28
N LYS A 170 -11.81 -8.88 -0.32
CA LYS A 170 -11.21 -8.19 -1.46
C LYS A 170 -9.87 -7.58 -1.06
N ARG A 171 -8.95 -7.51 -2.01
CA ARG A 171 -7.69 -6.77 -1.88
C ARG A 171 -7.63 -5.72 -2.96
N TYR A 172 -7.02 -4.59 -2.63
CA TYR A 172 -6.75 -3.56 -3.63
C TYR A 172 -5.69 -4.08 -4.60
N GLU A 173 -5.95 -3.88 -5.89
CA GLU A 173 -4.97 -4.13 -6.93
C GLU A 173 -3.72 -3.29 -6.66
N ARG A 174 -2.57 -3.94 -6.81
CA ARG A 174 -1.28 -3.28 -6.70
C ARG A 174 -1.13 -2.26 -7.82
N SER A 175 -0.60 -1.08 -7.49
CA SER A 175 -0.26 -0.11 -8.53
C SER A 175 0.84 -0.68 -9.44
N ALA A 176 0.78 -0.39 -10.74
CA ALA A 176 1.89 -0.70 -11.66
C ALA A 176 3.22 -0.06 -11.20
N LEU A 177 3.13 1.05 -10.44
CA LEU A 177 4.28 1.74 -9.85
C LEU A 177 4.86 1.03 -8.63
N ASP A 178 4.14 0.13 -7.97
CA ASP A 178 4.67 -0.47 -6.73
C ASP A 178 5.84 -1.41 -7.06
N LEU A 179 7.01 -1.12 -6.51
CA LEU A 179 8.19 -1.99 -6.59
C LEU A 179 8.25 -2.94 -5.39
N THR A 180 7.64 -2.57 -4.27
CA THR A 180 7.54 -3.42 -3.08
C THR A 180 6.24 -4.22 -3.07
N GLY A 181 6.34 -5.52 -2.81
CA GLY A 181 5.18 -6.38 -2.60
C GLY A 181 5.52 -7.86 -2.80
N VAL A 182 4.49 -8.71 -2.82
CA VAL A 182 4.66 -10.17 -3.02
C VAL A 182 3.85 -10.64 -4.22
N ILE A 183 4.39 -11.56 -5.00
CA ILE A 183 3.64 -12.25 -6.06
C ILE A 183 3.02 -13.50 -5.45
N ASP A 184 1.70 -13.65 -5.61
CA ASP A 184 0.98 -14.87 -5.26
C ASP A 184 1.22 -15.91 -6.34
N VAL A 185 1.71 -17.08 -5.94
CA VAL A 185 1.89 -18.24 -6.83
C VAL A 185 0.94 -19.34 -6.38
N VAL A 186 0.09 -19.79 -7.30
CA VAL A 186 -0.92 -20.83 -7.04
C VAL A 186 -0.60 -22.04 -7.90
N GLU A 187 -0.25 -23.15 -7.26
CA GLU A 187 -0.05 -24.44 -7.93
C GLU A 187 -1.33 -25.26 -7.79
N LEU A 188 -1.90 -25.66 -8.92
CA LEU A 188 -3.12 -26.46 -8.97
C LEU A 188 -2.81 -27.95 -8.82
N CYS A 189 -3.81 -28.73 -8.40
CA CYS A 189 -3.73 -30.19 -8.37
C CYS A 189 -3.45 -30.81 -9.74
N SER A 190 -3.71 -30.08 -10.83
CA SER A 190 -3.34 -30.48 -12.19
C SER A 190 -1.84 -30.36 -12.50
N GLY A 191 -1.07 -29.66 -11.67
CA GLY A 191 0.32 -29.28 -11.91
C GLY A 191 0.51 -27.91 -12.58
N ASN A 192 -0.57 -27.23 -12.99
CA ASN A 192 -0.48 -25.87 -13.52
C ASN A 192 -0.04 -24.90 -12.43
N VAL A 193 0.85 -23.97 -12.79
CA VAL A 193 1.35 -22.91 -11.90
C VAL A 193 0.90 -21.57 -12.44
N LEU A 194 0.20 -20.80 -11.61
CA LEU A 194 -0.31 -19.48 -11.93
C LEU A 194 0.38 -18.45 -11.03
N GLU A 195 0.73 -17.30 -11.60
CA GLU A 195 1.36 -16.20 -10.86
C GLU A 195 0.57 -14.91 -11.04
N GLY A 196 0.43 -14.14 -9.95
CA GLY A 196 -0.31 -12.89 -10.00
C GLY A 196 -0.55 -12.30 -8.61
N GLN A 197 -1.70 -11.65 -8.47
CA GLN A 197 -2.20 -11.14 -7.20
C GLN A 197 -3.59 -11.70 -6.92
N ILE A 198 -3.80 -12.29 -5.74
CA ILE A 198 -5.15 -12.65 -5.30
C ILE A 198 -5.86 -11.35 -4.91
N ILE A 199 -6.87 -10.98 -5.70
CA ILE A 199 -7.64 -9.75 -5.54
C ILE A 199 -8.98 -9.99 -4.85
N GLU A 200 -9.47 -11.22 -4.84
CA GLU A 200 -10.74 -11.57 -4.22
C GLU A 200 -10.77 -13.03 -3.78
N GLN A 201 -11.49 -13.28 -2.69
CA GLN A 201 -11.78 -14.62 -2.19
C GLN A 201 -13.24 -14.73 -1.75
N LEU A 202 -13.89 -15.80 -2.19
CA LEU A 202 -15.13 -16.30 -1.60
C LEU A 202 -14.77 -17.45 -0.64
N PRO A 203 -14.87 -17.24 0.69
CA PRO A 203 -14.47 -18.24 1.68
C PRO A 203 -15.05 -19.63 1.39
N GLY A 204 -14.19 -20.65 1.39
CA GLY A 204 -14.58 -22.04 1.15
C GLY A 204 -15.03 -22.37 -0.28
N LYS A 205 -14.99 -21.42 -1.22
CA LYS A 205 -15.44 -21.59 -2.61
C LYS A 205 -14.33 -21.38 -3.62
N GLN A 206 -13.89 -20.14 -3.82
CA GLN A 206 -12.96 -19.79 -4.90
C GLN A 206 -12.10 -18.58 -4.56
N VAL A 207 -11.01 -18.41 -5.31
CA VAL A 207 -10.20 -17.18 -5.36
C VAL A 207 -10.16 -16.62 -6.77
N ARG A 208 -9.95 -15.32 -6.88
CA ARG A 208 -9.67 -14.62 -8.13
C ARG A 208 -8.23 -14.14 -8.12
N LEU A 209 -7.43 -14.63 -9.06
CA LEU A 209 -6.02 -14.29 -9.23
C LEU A 209 -5.88 -13.41 -10.49
N LEU A 210 -5.47 -12.16 -10.30
CA LEU A 210 -5.13 -11.23 -11.38
C LEU A 210 -3.70 -11.51 -11.86
N GLY A 211 -3.55 -12.02 -13.07
CA GLY A 211 -2.27 -12.23 -13.73
C GLY A 211 -1.62 -10.94 -14.22
N ASN A 212 -0.33 -11.00 -14.54
CA ASN A 212 0.43 -9.85 -15.06
C ASN A 212 -0.03 -9.40 -16.46
N ASP A 213 -0.73 -10.26 -17.19
CA ASP A 213 -1.37 -9.98 -18.47
C ASP A 213 -2.72 -9.26 -18.33
N GLY A 214 -3.17 -9.02 -17.09
CA GLY A 214 -4.47 -8.42 -16.79
C GLY A 214 -5.64 -9.40 -16.82
N ILE A 215 -5.40 -10.70 -17.06
CA ILE A 215 -6.45 -11.72 -17.04
C ILE A 215 -6.72 -12.14 -15.60
N VAL A 216 -7.99 -12.31 -15.25
CA VAL A 216 -8.41 -12.79 -13.93
C VAL A 216 -8.78 -14.27 -14.01
N GLU A 217 -7.96 -15.11 -13.40
CA GLU A 217 -8.21 -16.53 -13.22
C GLU A 217 -9.13 -16.76 -12.01
N VAL A 218 -10.20 -17.53 -12.21
CA VAL A 218 -11.15 -17.90 -11.14
C VAL A 218 -10.96 -19.36 -10.78
N ILE A 219 -10.45 -19.62 -9.57
CA ILE A 219 -9.93 -20.93 -9.15
C ILE A 219 -10.77 -21.46 -7.99
N ASP A 220 -11.37 -22.66 -8.12
CA ASP A 220 -12.01 -23.35 -6.99
C ASP A 220 -10.92 -23.72 -5.96
N LEU A 221 -11.16 -23.41 -4.68
CA LEU A 221 -10.21 -23.69 -3.61
C LEU A 221 -9.79 -25.16 -3.53
N LYS A 222 -10.64 -26.10 -3.96
CA LYS A 222 -10.33 -27.54 -3.99
C LYS A 222 -9.31 -27.90 -5.07
N GLN A 223 -9.12 -27.05 -6.07
CA GLN A 223 -8.14 -27.25 -7.13
C GLN A 223 -6.76 -26.76 -6.72
N ILE A 224 -6.63 -26.01 -5.62
CA ILE A 224 -5.34 -25.50 -5.15
C ILE A 224 -4.64 -26.61 -4.36
N ALA A 225 -3.40 -26.91 -4.77
CA ALA A 225 -2.51 -27.83 -4.07
C ALA A 225 -1.47 -27.08 -3.22
N VAL A 226 -0.95 -25.97 -3.74
CA VAL A 226 0.07 -25.16 -3.06
C VAL A 226 -0.18 -23.69 -3.33
N GLN A 227 0.08 -22.85 -2.33
CA GLN A 227 0.17 -21.40 -2.48
C GLN A 227 1.55 -20.95 -2.00
N LYS A 228 2.22 -20.07 -2.75
CA LYS A 228 3.53 -19.51 -2.39
C LYS A 228 3.56 -18.00 -2.51
N LYS A 229 4.53 -17.37 -1.83
CA LYS A 229 4.93 -15.97 -2.02
C LYS A 229 6.27 -15.90 -2.72
N LYS A 230 6.37 -15.05 -3.73
CA LYS A 230 7.64 -14.61 -4.30
C LYS A 230 7.82 -13.11 -4.08
N LYS A 231 9.08 -12.67 -4.06
CA LYS A 231 9.43 -11.26 -4.07
C LYS A 231 8.90 -10.59 -5.35
N LEU A 232 8.31 -9.40 -5.22
CA LEU A 232 8.00 -8.57 -6.39
C LEU A 232 9.27 -7.93 -6.97
N ASN A 233 10.08 -7.32 -6.11
CA ASN A 233 11.38 -6.80 -6.47
C ASN A 233 12.47 -7.81 -6.05
N PRO A 234 13.23 -8.40 -7.00
CA PRO A 234 14.28 -9.36 -6.67
C PRO A 234 15.44 -8.74 -5.88
N ASN A 235 15.68 -7.43 -6.03
CA ASN A 235 16.76 -6.67 -5.36
C ASN A 235 16.41 -6.26 -3.92
N GLN A 236 15.15 -6.40 -3.51
CA GLN A 236 14.71 -6.12 -2.16
C GLN A 236 14.51 -7.42 -1.37
N PRO A 237 14.94 -7.55 -0.10
CA PRO A 237 14.63 -8.72 0.72
C PRO A 237 13.12 -8.96 0.85
N LEU A 238 12.70 -10.21 1.06
CA LEU A 238 11.27 -10.53 1.23
C LEU A 238 10.70 -9.90 2.51
N SER A 239 11.51 -9.86 3.57
CA SER A 239 11.15 -9.21 4.84
C SER A 239 10.79 -7.74 4.66
N GLU A 240 11.45 -7.02 3.75
CA GLU A 240 11.12 -5.61 3.51
C GLU A 240 9.88 -5.43 2.61
N GLN A 241 9.43 -6.50 1.95
CA GLN A 241 8.31 -6.48 1.02
C GLN A 241 6.97 -6.90 1.62
N SER A 242 6.99 -7.55 2.78
CA SER A 242 5.78 -7.91 3.52
C SER A 242 5.48 -6.86 4.60
N PRO A 243 4.37 -6.11 4.54
CA PRO A 243 3.97 -5.15 5.57
C PRO A 243 3.57 -5.74 6.91
N LEU A 244 3.21 -7.02 6.92
CA LEU A 244 2.75 -7.72 8.09
C LEU A 244 3.64 -8.95 8.29
N LEU A 245 3.91 -9.24 9.56
CA LEU A 245 4.49 -10.51 9.99
C LEU A 245 3.37 -11.37 10.56
N GLU A 246 3.43 -12.66 10.27
CA GLU A 246 2.58 -13.66 10.90
C GLU A 246 3.23 -14.23 12.16
N ILE A 247 2.42 -14.39 13.20
CA ILE A 247 2.75 -15.16 14.39
C ILE A 247 1.87 -16.41 14.36
N VAL A 248 2.49 -17.55 14.02
CA VAL A 248 1.84 -18.86 13.98
C VAL A 248 1.91 -19.48 15.38
N CYS A 249 0.75 -19.64 16.01
CA CYS A 249 0.60 -20.27 17.32
C CYS A 249 0.16 -21.72 17.15
N THR A 250 0.87 -22.66 17.80
CA THR A 250 0.56 -24.08 17.71
C THR A 250 -0.16 -24.60 18.96
N LYS A 251 -0.75 -25.80 18.86
CA LYS A 251 -1.37 -26.54 19.99
C LYS A 251 -0.42 -26.75 21.18
N GLN A 252 0.89 -26.75 20.94
CA GLN A 252 1.93 -26.95 21.96
C GLN A 252 2.39 -25.62 22.59
N GLY A 253 1.77 -24.49 22.23
CA GLY A 253 2.15 -23.16 22.72
C GLY A 253 3.37 -22.54 22.03
N LYS A 254 3.97 -23.23 21.06
CA LYS A 254 5.06 -22.68 20.23
C LYS A 254 4.52 -21.51 19.41
N LYS A 255 5.31 -20.44 19.32
CA LYS A 255 5.06 -19.25 18.50
C LYS A 255 6.18 -19.09 17.49
N ILE A 256 5.84 -19.00 16.22
CA ILE A 256 6.79 -18.79 15.11
C ILE A 256 6.44 -17.45 14.48
N THR A 257 7.40 -16.53 14.39
CA THR A 257 7.17 -15.19 13.81
C THR A 257 7.92 -15.07 12.49
N GLY A 258 7.23 -14.69 11.42
CA GLY A 258 7.85 -14.51 10.12
C GLY A 258 6.82 -14.32 9.02
N VAL A 259 7.26 -14.41 7.77
CA VAL A 259 6.37 -14.36 6.61
C VAL A 259 6.01 -15.78 6.21
N ILE A 260 4.73 -16.14 6.15
CA ILE A 260 4.32 -17.42 5.57
C ILE A 260 4.55 -17.36 4.07
N VAL A 261 5.51 -18.14 3.57
CA VAL A 261 5.95 -18.14 2.16
C VAL A 261 5.41 -19.31 1.36
N GLU A 262 4.93 -20.36 2.02
CA GLU A 262 4.28 -21.49 1.38
C GLU A 262 3.21 -22.09 2.28
N GLN A 263 2.10 -22.49 1.67
CA GLN A 263 1.07 -23.31 2.30
C GLN A 263 0.66 -24.42 1.33
N THR A 264 0.52 -25.64 1.85
CA THR A 264 0.02 -26.78 1.08
C THR A 264 -1.38 -27.19 1.49
N TYR A 265 -2.10 -27.81 0.56
CA TYR A 265 -3.48 -28.23 0.73
C TYR A 265 -3.70 -29.62 0.13
N ASN A 266 -4.60 -30.38 0.75
CA ASN A 266 -5.07 -31.68 0.26
C ASN A 266 -3.96 -32.73 0.05
N ARG A 267 -2.83 -32.60 0.77
CA ARG A 267 -1.72 -33.54 0.66
C ARG A 267 -1.99 -34.84 1.41
N SER A 268 -1.51 -35.96 0.86
CA SER A 268 -1.62 -37.27 1.51
C SER A 268 -0.74 -37.39 2.76
N ASP A 269 0.42 -36.72 2.76
CA ASP A 269 1.39 -36.67 3.86
C ASP A 269 1.10 -35.55 4.88
N GLY A 270 0.00 -34.82 4.71
CA GLY A 270 -0.43 -33.74 5.58
C GLY A 270 -0.01 -32.36 5.10
N ASP A 271 -0.88 -31.39 5.35
CA ASP A 271 -0.69 -30.00 4.95
C ASP A 271 0.29 -29.29 5.91
N PHE A 272 1.06 -28.34 5.39
CA PHE A 272 2.04 -27.57 6.16
C PHE A 272 2.12 -26.11 5.72
N LEU A 273 2.75 -25.32 6.58
CA LEU A 273 3.17 -23.95 6.36
C LEU A 273 4.70 -23.88 6.34
N LEU A 274 5.28 -23.12 5.42
CA LEU A 274 6.66 -22.65 5.50
C LEU A 274 6.66 -21.18 5.89
N ILE A 275 7.39 -20.87 6.96
CA ILE A 275 7.53 -19.52 7.50
C ILE A 275 8.98 -19.08 7.33
N GLU A 276 9.19 -17.96 6.65
CA GLU A 276 10.50 -17.32 6.55
C GLU A 276 10.72 -16.36 7.72
N GLU A 277 11.73 -16.65 8.54
CA GLU A 277 12.15 -15.89 9.69
C GLU A 277 13.63 -15.52 9.52
N LYS A 278 13.91 -14.23 9.29
CA LYS A 278 15.29 -13.69 9.17
C LYS A 278 16.19 -14.48 8.21
N GLY A 279 15.65 -14.85 7.04
CA GLY A 279 16.35 -15.61 6.01
C GLY A 279 16.45 -17.12 6.26
N LYS A 280 15.82 -17.65 7.31
CA LYS A 280 15.68 -19.10 7.56
C LYS A 280 14.24 -19.53 7.36
N THR A 281 14.03 -20.75 6.88
CA THR A 281 12.68 -21.32 6.69
C THR A 281 12.36 -22.32 7.79
N VAL A 282 11.22 -22.15 8.44
CA VAL A 282 10.66 -23.05 9.45
C VAL A 282 9.42 -23.73 8.87
N LYS A 283 9.34 -25.07 8.97
CA LYS A 283 8.17 -25.85 8.56
C LYS A 283 7.29 -26.17 9.77
N GLU A 284 5.99 -25.95 9.65
CA GLU A 284 5.00 -26.29 10.69
C GLU A 284 3.81 -27.02 10.07
N ASN A 285 3.28 -28.05 10.75
CA ASN A 285 2.13 -28.79 10.27
C ASN A 285 0.86 -27.94 10.43
N SER A 286 0.07 -27.79 9.36
CA SER A 286 -1.16 -26.98 9.37
C SER A 286 -2.18 -27.49 10.38
N GLY A 287 -2.21 -28.80 10.64
CA GLY A 287 -3.03 -29.44 11.67
C GLY A 287 -2.64 -29.10 13.11
N ASN A 288 -1.46 -28.52 13.33
CA ASN A 288 -1.01 -28.07 14.66
C ASN A 288 -1.33 -26.61 14.93
N VAL A 289 -1.71 -25.83 13.92
CA VAL A 289 -1.95 -24.39 14.05
C VAL A 289 -3.31 -24.15 14.70
N VAL A 290 -3.35 -23.32 15.74
CA VAL A 290 -4.58 -22.94 16.45
C VAL A 290 -4.98 -21.49 16.21
N GLU A 291 -3.99 -20.64 15.92
CA GLU A 291 -4.16 -19.21 15.71
C GLU A 291 -3.05 -18.73 14.78
N ILE A 292 -3.40 -17.84 13.85
CA ILE A 292 -2.41 -17.03 13.13
C ILE A 292 -2.73 -15.56 13.37
N ARG A 293 -1.77 -14.84 13.96
CA ARG A 293 -1.89 -13.40 14.21
C ARG A 293 -1.05 -12.62 13.23
N LYS A 294 -1.49 -11.43 12.85
CA LYS A 294 -0.70 -10.47 12.07
C LYS A 294 -0.35 -9.25 12.89
N ILE A 295 0.89 -8.81 12.76
CA ILE A 295 1.39 -7.56 13.33
C ILE A 295 2.07 -6.73 12.24
N PRO A 296 2.09 -5.38 12.36
CA PRO A 296 2.91 -4.54 11.49
C PRO A 296 4.36 -5.01 11.47
N ASN A 297 4.95 -5.06 10.27
CA ASN A 297 6.34 -5.41 10.09
C ASN A 297 7.20 -4.14 10.17
N PRO A 298 8.08 -4.01 11.19
CA PRO A 298 8.96 -2.84 11.31
C PRO A 298 10.00 -2.74 10.19
N ASP A 299 10.33 -3.85 9.52
CA ASP A 299 11.32 -3.88 8.44
C ASP A 299 10.71 -3.53 7.08
N TYR A 300 9.38 -3.36 7.00
CA TYR A 300 8.71 -3.08 5.74
C TYR A 300 9.14 -1.73 5.16
N ARG A 301 9.59 -1.76 3.90
CA ARG A 301 10.09 -0.58 3.19
C ARG A 301 9.41 -0.47 1.84
N PHE A 302 8.41 0.40 1.76
CA PHE A 302 7.71 0.67 0.51
C PHE A 302 8.59 1.42 -0.49
N LEU A 303 8.74 0.84 -1.67
CA LEU A 303 9.38 1.42 -2.84
C LEU A 303 8.32 1.54 -3.93
N THR A 304 8.28 2.72 -4.53
CA THR A 304 7.47 3.01 -5.71
C THR A 304 8.39 3.43 -6.85
N ASP A 305 7.92 3.19 -8.05
CA ASP A 305 8.54 3.59 -9.28
C ASP A 305 7.94 4.88 -9.80
N LEU A 306 8.51 5.34 -10.91
CA LEU A 306 7.97 6.39 -11.75
C LEU A 306 7.94 5.85 -13.18
N LEU A 307 6.79 5.94 -13.85
CA LEU A 307 6.71 5.62 -15.27
C LEU A 307 7.26 6.79 -16.07
N VAL A 308 8.53 6.65 -16.49
CA VAL A 308 9.22 7.68 -17.26
C VAL A 308 9.00 7.46 -18.75
N LYS A 309 8.58 8.51 -19.46
CA LYS A 309 8.47 8.45 -20.93
C LYS A 309 9.86 8.54 -21.57
N LYS A 310 9.96 8.13 -22.84
CA LYS A 310 11.23 8.05 -23.60
C LYS A 310 12.12 9.29 -23.48
N ASP A 311 11.53 10.47 -23.56
CA ASP A 311 12.26 11.75 -23.61
C ASP A 311 12.24 12.52 -22.27
N GLU A 312 11.81 11.85 -21.20
CA GLU A 312 11.74 12.46 -19.88
C GLU A 312 12.97 12.11 -19.04
N ILE A 313 13.48 13.10 -18.33
CA ILE A 313 14.52 12.94 -17.31
C ILE A 313 13.96 13.51 -16.04
N TRP A 314 13.93 12.70 -14.99
CA TRP A 314 13.43 13.08 -13.69
C TRP A 314 14.60 13.14 -12.70
N ILE A 315 14.59 14.18 -11.87
CA ILE A 315 15.63 14.47 -10.90
C ILE A 315 14.95 14.54 -9.54
N ASN A 316 15.28 13.61 -8.63
CA ASN A 316 14.64 13.50 -7.32
C ASN A 316 13.09 13.55 -7.39
N ARG A 317 12.49 12.77 -8.31
CA ARG A 317 11.03 12.75 -8.56
C ARG A 317 10.43 14.06 -9.07
N GLN A 318 11.25 15.00 -9.56
CA GLN A 318 10.80 16.19 -10.27
C GLN A 318 11.15 16.07 -11.75
N LYS A 319 10.19 16.34 -12.64
CA LYS A 319 10.45 16.30 -14.08
C LYS A 319 11.36 17.46 -14.48
N GLY A 320 12.48 17.14 -15.10
CA GLY A 320 13.38 18.13 -15.68
C GLY A 320 12.87 18.62 -17.04
N GLU A 321 12.95 19.93 -17.25
CA GLU A 321 12.74 20.51 -18.58
C GLU A 321 14.04 20.45 -19.40
N LYS A 322 13.88 20.33 -20.72
CA LYS A 322 15.02 20.37 -21.63
C LYS A 322 15.66 21.76 -21.54
N ALA A 323 16.91 21.81 -21.10
CA ALA A 323 17.69 23.04 -21.09
C ALA A 323 17.98 23.51 -22.52
N LEU A 324 17.95 24.83 -22.68
CA LEU A 324 18.37 25.50 -23.90
C LEU A 324 19.86 25.77 -23.78
N VAL A 325 20.65 25.21 -24.70
CA VAL A 325 22.11 25.33 -24.69
C VAL A 325 22.55 25.93 -26.01
N ASP A 326 23.18 27.10 -25.93
CA ASP A 326 23.73 27.82 -27.08
C ASP A 326 25.19 27.42 -27.28
N GLU A 327 25.59 27.14 -28.52
CA GLU A 327 26.98 26.77 -28.87
C GLU A 327 27.67 27.97 -29.52
N GLU A 328 28.69 28.54 -28.86
CA GLU A 328 29.51 29.64 -29.38
C GLU A 328 30.99 29.29 -29.23
N GLU A 329 31.76 29.30 -30.33
CA GLU A 329 33.22 29.04 -30.32
C GLU A 329 33.64 27.74 -29.57
N SER A 330 32.85 26.67 -29.70
CA SER A 330 33.02 25.38 -28.98
C SER A 330 32.71 25.40 -27.48
N VAL A 331 32.14 26.50 -26.98
CA VAL A 331 31.62 26.63 -25.61
C VAL A 331 30.11 26.46 -25.64
N MET A 332 29.61 25.57 -24.77
CA MET A 332 28.20 25.29 -24.58
C MET A 332 27.69 26.12 -23.40
N ILE A 333 26.79 27.06 -23.67
CA ILE A 333 26.31 28.06 -22.71
C ILE A 333 24.87 27.72 -22.34
N VAL A 334 24.58 27.54 -21.06
CA VAL A 334 23.21 27.36 -20.58
C VAL A 334 22.46 28.68 -20.71
N ASN A 335 21.43 28.70 -21.54
CA ASN A 335 20.64 29.90 -21.80
C ASN A 335 19.81 30.26 -20.56
N GLU A 336 19.71 31.56 -20.26
CA GLU A 336 18.95 32.12 -19.13
C GLU A 336 17.47 31.74 -19.11
N LYS A 337 16.89 31.37 -20.26
CA LYS A 337 15.50 30.90 -20.38
C LYS A 337 15.32 29.44 -19.96
N SER A 338 16.41 28.71 -19.70
CA SER A 338 16.34 27.34 -19.20
C SER A 338 15.77 27.33 -17.80
N VAL A 339 14.77 26.48 -17.56
CA VAL A 339 14.19 26.30 -16.22
C VAL A 339 15.00 25.27 -15.45
N PRO A 340 15.70 25.64 -14.35
CA PRO A 340 16.45 24.70 -13.56
C PRO A 340 15.54 23.83 -12.69
N VAL A 341 15.90 22.55 -12.53
CA VAL A 341 15.42 21.77 -11.39
C VAL A 341 16.18 22.19 -10.14
N THR A 342 15.46 22.58 -9.09
CA THR A 342 16.09 22.95 -7.81
C THR A 342 16.20 21.73 -6.91
N VAL A 343 17.42 21.43 -6.48
CA VAL A 343 17.74 20.32 -5.58
C VAL A 343 18.18 20.88 -4.23
N GLU A 344 17.44 20.55 -3.18
CA GLU A 344 17.80 20.91 -1.82
C GLU A 344 18.73 19.83 -1.22
N LEU A 345 19.89 20.26 -0.75
CA LEU A 345 20.89 19.41 -0.12
C LEU A 345 20.71 19.43 1.39
N ARG A 346 20.76 18.25 2.02
CA ARG A 346 20.68 18.12 3.49
C ARG A 346 22.05 18.29 4.15
N HIS A 347 23.12 18.02 3.40
CA HIS A 347 24.50 18.12 3.84
C HIS A 347 25.35 18.75 2.73
N ALA A 348 26.62 19.07 3.03
CA ALA A 348 27.54 19.63 2.05
C ALA A 348 27.70 18.78 0.77
N GLN A 349 27.50 17.46 0.89
CA GLN A 349 27.32 16.54 -0.23
C GLN A 349 26.09 15.68 0.02
N ASP A 350 25.26 15.49 -1.01
CA ASP A 350 24.06 14.63 -0.97
C ASP A 350 23.98 13.78 -2.24
N THR A 351 23.02 12.87 -2.27
CA THR A 351 22.76 11.99 -3.42
C THR A 351 21.73 12.62 -4.34
N LEU A 352 22.09 12.77 -5.61
CA LEU A 352 21.18 13.09 -6.71
C LEU A 352 20.66 11.79 -7.31
N THR A 353 19.34 11.64 -7.41
CA THR A 353 18.69 10.55 -8.12
C THR A 353 18.24 11.04 -9.49
N VAL A 354 18.69 10.36 -10.56
CA VAL A 354 18.26 10.61 -11.93
C VAL A 354 17.51 9.39 -12.44
N GLU A 355 16.31 9.60 -12.98
CA GLU A 355 15.41 8.55 -13.45
C GLU A 355 14.94 8.82 -14.89
N GLN A 356 15.07 7.82 -15.75
CA GLN A 356 14.71 7.88 -17.16
C GLN A 356 14.38 6.49 -17.70
N GLN A 357 13.82 6.40 -18.91
CA GLN A 357 13.61 5.09 -19.53
C GLN A 357 14.95 4.38 -19.76
N ASP A 358 15.03 3.07 -19.52
CA ASP A 358 16.25 2.32 -19.79
C ASP A 358 16.51 2.16 -21.30
N ASN A 359 17.63 2.72 -21.77
CA ASN A 359 18.18 2.48 -23.10
C ASN A 359 19.67 2.87 -23.12
N ILE A 360 20.37 2.52 -24.20
CA ILE A 360 21.82 2.70 -24.29
C ILE A 360 22.24 4.18 -24.22
N ASP A 361 21.45 5.10 -24.79
CA ASP A 361 21.77 6.53 -24.83
C ASP A 361 21.50 7.20 -23.48
N ASN A 362 20.48 6.74 -22.77
CA ASN A 362 20.13 7.20 -21.43
C ASN A 362 21.14 6.76 -20.37
N ARG A 363 21.77 5.59 -20.55
CA ARG A 363 22.87 5.10 -19.69
C ARG A 363 24.16 5.89 -19.85
N ASP A 364 24.35 6.54 -21.00
CA ASP A 364 25.54 7.33 -21.31
C ASP A 364 25.49 8.76 -20.75
N ILE A 365 24.40 9.17 -20.07
CA ILE A 365 24.23 10.53 -19.55
C ILE A 365 25.37 10.92 -18.59
N ILE A 366 25.81 12.16 -18.69
CA ILE A 366 26.92 12.72 -17.92
C ILE A 366 26.36 13.83 -17.03
N LEU A 367 26.69 13.78 -15.74
CA LEU A 367 26.47 14.91 -14.84
C LEU A 367 27.74 15.76 -14.79
N LEU A 368 27.64 17.05 -15.05
CA LEU A 368 28.78 17.96 -15.01
C LEU A 368 28.44 19.18 -14.16
N LYS A 369 29.36 19.57 -13.27
CA LYS A 369 29.29 20.85 -12.56
C LYS A 369 29.72 21.96 -13.51
N LEU A 370 28.89 22.98 -13.65
CA LEU A 370 29.12 24.09 -14.57
C LEU A 370 30.08 25.12 -13.99
N THR A 371 30.88 25.70 -14.86
CA THR A 371 31.77 26.82 -14.54
C THR A 371 31.10 28.13 -14.97
N GLN A 372 31.33 29.19 -14.21
CA GLN A 372 30.86 30.53 -14.55
C GLN A 372 31.94 31.23 -15.39
N ILE A 373 31.55 31.73 -16.55
CA ILE A 373 32.43 32.43 -17.49
C ILE A 373 31.81 33.75 -17.92
N GLU A 374 32.64 34.75 -18.23
CA GLU A 374 32.17 36.02 -18.75
C GLU A 374 32.17 36.00 -20.28
N ILE A 375 31.00 36.23 -20.89
CA ILE A 375 30.83 36.23 -22.34
C ILE A 375 30.44 37.63 -22.80
N LYS A 376 31.18 38.13 -23.81
CA LYS A 376 30.97 39.45 -24.38
C LYS A 376 29.52 39.61 -24.84
N LYS A 377 28.83 40.64 -24.34
CA LYS A 377 27.40 40.95 -24.58
C LYS A 377 26.36 40.09 -23.84
N ARG A 378 26.75 38.99 -23.19
CA ARG A 378 25.85 38.15 -22.36
C ARG A 378 26.13 38.25 -20.86
N GLY A 379 27.33 38.72 -20.47
CA GLY A 379 27.74 38.81 -19.06
C GLY A 379 28.18 37.46 -18.51
N GLU A 380 28.06 37.28 -17.20
CA GLU A 380 28.39 36.02 -16.53
C GLU A 380 27.37 34.93 -16.86
N CYS A 381 27.84 33.82 -17.42
CA CYS A 381 27.04 32.70 -17.87
C CYS A 381 27.58 31.39 -17.30
N HIS A 382 26.69 30.41 -17.07
CA HIS A 382 27.11 29.04 -16.79
C HIS A 382 27.37 28.29 -18.09
N ALA A 383 28.57 27.71 -18.21
CA ALA A 383 28.99 27.06 -19.44
C ALA A 383 29.87 25.83 -19.19
N PHE A 384 30.09 25.08 -20.27
CA PHE A 384 30.97 23.91 -20.32
C PHE A 384 31.47 23.68 -21.75
N THR A 385 32.47 22.82 -21.90
CA THR A 385 33.00 22.36 -23.19
C THR A 385 32.86 20.84 -23.33
N TYR A 386 33.11 20.31 -24.53
CA TYR A 386 33.23 18.87 -24.71
C TYR A 386 34.41 18.26 -23.92
N GLU A 387 35.48 19.03 -23.70
CA GLU A 387 36.61 18.59 -22.88
C GLU A 387 36.21 18.45 -21.40
N ASP A 388 35.39 19.38 -20.88
CA ASP A 388 34.88 19.29 -19.51
C ASP A 388 34.00 18.04 -19.30
N LEU A 389 33.15 17.71 -20.27
CA LEU A 389 32.32 16.49 -20.21
C LEU A 389 33.16 15.21 -20.09
N VAL A 390 34.34 15.18 -20.72
CA VAL A 390 35.23 14.02 -20.71
C VAL A 390 36.12 13.99 -19.47
N THR A 391 36.63 15.15 -19.03
CA THR A 391 37.64 15.25 -17.97
C THR A 391 37.04 15.44 -16.58
N GLN A 392 35.88 16.08 -16.47
CA GLN A 392 35.23 16.46 -15.20
C GLN A 392 33.82 15.87 -15.07
N GLY A 393 33.31 15.23 -16.12
CA GLY A 393 32.02 14.55 -16.11
C GLY A 393 31.95 13.46 -15.05
N SER A 394 30.96 13.56 -14.17
CA SER A 394 30.66 12.57 -13.14
C SER A 394 29.80 11.44 -13.71
N ARG A 395 30.19 10.21 -13.39
CA ARG A 395 29.43 9.00 -13.65
C ARG A 395 28.65 8.59 -12.40
N PRO A 396 27.52 7.88 -12.56
CA PRO A 396 26.76 7.43 -11.41
C PRO A 396 27.57 6.39 -10.63
N PHE A 397 27.49 6.44 -9.29
CA PHE A 397 28.12 5.43 -8.43
C PHE A 397 27.24 4.20 -8.24
N GLU A 398 25.94 4.32 -8.53
CA GLU A 398 24.97 3.22 -8.49
C GLU A 398 23.99 3.35 -9.66
N VAL A 399 23.69 2.22 -10.30
CA VAL A 399 22.75 2.12 -11.42
C VAL A 399 21.85 0.93 -11.19
N GLU A 400 20.54 1.16 -11.23
CA GLU A 400 19.52 0.13 -11.09
C GLU A 400 18.50 0.27 -12.24
N VAL A 401 17.96 -0.85 -12.72
CA VAL A 401 16.83 -0.86 -13.64
C VAL A 401 15.66 -1.55 -12.94
N SER A 402 14.54 -0.83 -12.84
CA SER A 402 13.32 -1.35 -12.22
C SER A 402 12.62 -2.36 -13.14
N LYS A 403 11.63 -3.09 -12.58
CA LYS A 403 10.77 -3.98 -13.37
C LYS A 403 9.99 -3.26 -14.48
N ASN A 404 9.74 -1.96 -14.33
CA ASN A 404 9.03 -1.14 -15.32
C ASN A 404 9.97 -0.51 -16.36
N GLN A 405 11.23 -0.97 -16.42
CA GLN A 405 12.26 -0.46 -17.33
C GLN A 405 12.63 1.01 -17.05
N THR A 406 12.49 1.46 -15.80
CA THR A 406 13.01 2.76 -15.35
C THR A 406 14.45 2.58 -14.93
N LEU A 407 15.37 3.25 -15.63
CA LEU A 407 16.77 3.40 -15.27
C LEU A 407 16.90 4.45 -14.18
N LYS A 408 17.41 4.04 -13.01
CA LYS A 408 17.72 4.90 -11.88
C LYS A 408 19.24 4.98 -11.71
N MET A 409 19.75 6.19 -11.60
CA MET A 409 21.18 6.47 -11.47
C MET A 409 21.41 7.41 -10.29
N LEU A 410 22.39 7.06 -9.44
CA LEU A 410 22.75 7.87 -8.28
C LEU A 410 24.10 8.55 -8.49
N TYR A 411 24.13 9.86 -8.22
CA TYR A 411 25.33 10.68 -8.29
C TYR A 411 25.57 11.37 -6.95
N THR A 412 26.84 11.67 -6.66
CA THR A 412 27.20 12.54 -5.54
C THR A 412 27.25 13.98 -6.04
N ILE A 413 26.54 14.89 -5.37
CA ILE A 413 26.56 16.32 -5.70
C ILE A 413 26.81 17.16 -4.45
N GLY A 414 27.36 18.36 -4.66
CA GLY A 414 27.43 19.43 -3.66
C GLY A 414 26.74 20.68 -4.18
N GLU A 415 26.97 21.82 -3.52
CA GLU A 415 26.37 23.08 -3.97
C GLU A 415 26.91 23.54 -5.32
N GLY A 416 26.02 24.09 -6.15
CA GLY A 416 26.36 24.74 -7.40
C GLY A 416 25.39 24.46 -8.53
N HIS A 417 25.83 24.82 -9.73
CA HIS A 417 25.09 24.70 -10.98
C HIS A 417 25.58 23.48 -11.74
N TYR A 418 24.66 22.70 -12.28
CA TYR A 418 24.97 21.43 -12.93
C TYR A 418 24.16 21.24 -14.21
N ILE A 419 24.71 20.45 -15.13
CA ILE A 419 24.02 19.99 -16.33
C ILE A 419 24.04 18.46 -16.36
N LEU A 420 22.90 17.86 -16.65
CA LEU A 420 22.79 16.46 -17.09
C LEU A 420 22.76 16.47 -18.62
N TYR A 421 23.77 15.93 -19.26
CA TYR A 421 23.96 16.04 -20.70
C TYR A 421 24.04 14.67 -21.37
N LYS A 422 23.31 14.48 -22.48
CA LYS A 422 23.37 13.31 -23.35
C LYS A 422 24.13 13.66 -24.63
N PRO A 423 25.38 13.20 -24.80
CA PRO A 423 26.22 13.63 -25.92
C PRO A 423 25.67 13.32 -27.30
N LYS A 424 25.08 12.13 -27.49
CA LYS A 424 24.55 11.68 -28.78
C LYS A 424 23.31 12.46 -29.21
N GLU A 425 22.39 12.71 -28.28
CA GLU A 425 21.14 13.42 -28.57
C GLU A 425 21.29 14.95 -28.54
N LYS A 426 22.41 15.45 -27.98
CA LYS A 426 22.60 16.86 -27.64
C LYS A 426 21.43 17.42 -26.81
N THR A 427 20.92 16.60 -25.89
CA THR A 427 19.85 16.96 -24.96
C THR A 427 20.44 17.18 -23.57
N ALA A 428 19.87 18.13 -22.84
CA ALA A 428 20.40 18.54 -21.55
C ALA A 428 19.27 18.89 -20.58
N VAL A 429 19.51 18.73 -19.29
CA VAL A 429 18.66 19.25 -18.21
C VAL A 429 19.54 20.03 -17.25
N TYR A 430 19.10 21.24 -16.92
CA TYR A 430 19.80 22.15 -16.02
C TYR A 430 19.26 22.01 -14.61
N LEU A 431 20.16 22.00 -13.63
CA LEU A 431 19.79 21.91 -12.22
C LEU A 431 20.68 22.76 -11.32
N ILE A 432 20.10 23.24 -10.22
CA ILE A 432 20.75 24.05 -9.20
C ILE A 432 20.65 23.30 -7.88
N ALA A 433 21.80 23.01 -7.28
CA ALA A 433 21.88 22.36 -5.98
C ALA A 433 22.29 23.39 -4.91
N ARG A 434 21.48 23.50 -3.84
CA ARG A 434 21.72 24.43 -2.73
C ARG A 434 21.41 23.77 -1.41
N THR A 435 22.16 24.06 -0.35
CA THR A 435 21.75 23.64 0.99
C THR A 435 20.46 24.35 1.38
N SER A 436 19.56 23.64 2.06
CA SER A 436 18.40 24.31 2.65
C SER A 436 18.91 25.30 3.69
N ASP A 437 18.63 26.58 3.52
CA ASP A 437 18.71 27.53 4.64
C ASP A 437 17.84 26.95 5.75
N SER A 438 18.48 26.47 6.82
CA SER A 438 17.78 26.13 8.05
C SER A 438 16.99 27.38 8.44
N ALA A 439 15.69 27.39 8.14
CA ALA A 439 14.79 28.44 8.55
C ALA A 439 14.94 28.56 10.07
N SER A 440 15.60 29.65 10.46
CA SER A 440 15.50 30.32 11.75
C SER A 440 14.72 29.52 12.79
N HIS A 441 15.42 28.98 13.79
CA HIS A 441 14.83 28.78 15.10
C HIS A 441 14.09 30.07 15.50
N LYS A 442 12.79 30.12 15.24
CA LYS A 442 11.87 30.82 16.14
C LYS A 442 11.98 30.06 17.45
N LYS A 443 12.91 30.53 18.28
CA LYS A 443 12.79 30.44 19.73
C LYS A 443 11.36 30.86 20.05
N TYR A 444 10.48 29.90 20.29
CA TYR A 444 9.46 30.10 21.30
C TYR A 444 10.23 30.22 22.61
N LYS A 445 10.54 31.48 22.96
CA LYS A 445 10.66 31.87 24.34
C LYS A 445 9.22 32.13 24.81
N ASP A 446 8.94 31.52 25.95
CA ASP A 446 7.80 31.63 26.86
C ASP A 446 6.54 30.86 26.49
#